data_AF-A0AAU1KT57-F1
#
_entry.id   AF-A0AAU1KT57-F1
#
_cell.length_a   1.000
_cell.length_b   1.000
_cell.length_c   1.000
_cell.angle_alpha   90.00
_cell.angle_beta   90.00
_cell.angle_gamma   90.00
#
_symmetry.space_group_name_H-M   'P 1'
#
loop_
_entity.id
_entity.type
_entity.pdbx_description
1 polymer ?
#
loop_
_entity_poly.entity_id
_entity_poly.type
_entity_poly.pdbx_seq_one_letter_code
_entity_poly.pdbx_strand_id
1 'polypeptide(L)' 'MKTYVHTRPVGERPFVELEPTDHPLAVEQRTGITLDRVREIAAAVLHAGGERP' A
#
# COMPACT_ATOMS: atom_id res chain seq x y z
N MET A 1 -7.25 -10.42 -5.19
CA MET A 1 -6.73 -10.46 -3.81
C MET A 1 -7.91 -10.62 -2.86
N LYS A 2 -7.87 -11.60 -1.96
CA LYS A 2 -8.92 -11.82 -0.95
C LYS A 2 -8.52 -11.16 0.37
N THR A 3 -9.51 -10.60 1.07
CA THR A 3 -9.34 -9.78 2.27
C THR A 3 -10.20 -10.36 3.39
N TYR A 4 -9.67 -10.43 4.60
CA TYR A 4 -10.42 -10.77 5.80
C TYR A 4 -10.53 -9.54 6.69
N VAL A 5 -11.76 -9.16 7.05
CA VAL A 5 -12.03 -8.00 7.92
C VAL A 5 -12.42 -8.51 9.29
N HIS A 6 -11.63 -8.14 10.29
CA HIS A 6 -11.86 -8.43 11.68
C HIS A 6 -12.56 -7.21 12.32
N THR A 7 -13.83 -7.41 12.70
CA THR A 7 -14.62 -6.37 13.37
C THR A 7 -14.09 -6.12 14.78
N ARG A 8 -14.23 -4.87 15.25
CA ARG A 8 -13.78 -4.39 16.55
C ARG A 8 -14.88 -3.52 17.17
N PRO A 9 -14.80 -3.17 18.47
CA PRO A 9 -15.78 -2.28 19.09
C PRO A 9 -16.02 -1.01 18.27
N VAL A 10 -17.24 -0.48 18.34
CA VAL A 10 -17.63 0.74 17.63
C VAL A 10 -16.71 1.88 18.04
N GLY A 11 -16.14 2.57 17.04
CA GLY A 11 -15.14 3.63 17.25
C GLY A 11 -13.69 3.15 17.08
N GLU A 12 -13.44 1.84 17.06
CA GLU A 12 -12.13 1.28 16.72
C GLU A 12 -12.03 0.92 15.24
N ARG A 13 -10.88 1.22 14.61
CA ARG A 13 -10.64 0.88 13.21
C ARG A 13 -10.58 -0.65 13.05
N PRO A 14 -11.32 -1.25 12.09
CA PRO A 14 -11.24 -2.68 11.80
C PRO A 14 -9.82 -3.12 11.48
N PHE A 15 -9.46 -4.32 11.89
CA PHE A 15 -8.20 -4.94 11.49
C PHE A 15 -8.44 -5.70 10.19
N VAL A 16 -7.64 -5.42 9.15
CA VAL A 16 -7.79 -6.04 7.83
C VAL A 16 -6.55 -6.90 7.57
N GLU A 17 -6.78 -8.18 7.33
CA GLU A 17 -5.75 -9.15 6.99
C GLU A 17 -5.83 -9.48 5.50
N LEU A 18 -4.67 -9.50 4.85
CA LEU A 18 -4.53 -9.86 3.44
C LEU A 18 -4.01 -11.29 3.36
N GLU A 19 -4.61 -12.13 2.53
CA GLU A 19 -3.93 -13.38 2.15
C GLU A 19 -2.56 -13.04 1.55
N PRO A 20 -1.50 -13.80 1.88
CA PRO A 20 -0.21 -13.62 1.25
C PRO A 20 -0.35 -13.72 -0.28
N THR A 21 0.15 -12.72 -0.98
CA THR A 21 0.23 -12.72 -2.44
C THR A 21 1.61 -12.28 -2.90
N ASP A 22 1.96 -12.68 -4.12
CA ASP A 22 3.20 -12.27 -4.78
C ASP A 22 3.03 -10.96 -5.57
N HIS A 23 1.92 -10.25 -5.37
CA HIS A 23 1.78 -8.91 -5.92
C HIS A 23 2.86 -7.99 -5.33
N PRO A 24 3.63 -7.24 -6.13
CA PRO A 24 4.78 -6.46 -5.65
C PRO A 24 4.48 -5.58 -4.43
N LEU A 25 3.35 -4.86 -4.45
CA LEU A 25 2.92 -4.02 -3.31
C LEU A 25 2.73 -4.81 -2.01
N ALA A 26 2.19 -6.03 -2.08
CA ALA A 26 1.95 -6.85 -0.90
C ALA A 26 3.27 -7.35 -0.30
N VAL A 27 4.23 -7.70 -1.16
CA VAL A 27 5.60 -8.06 -0.76
C VAL A 27 6.27 -6.88 -0.05
N GLU A 28 6.27 -5.71 -0.69
CA GLU A 28 6.83 -4.46 -0.19
C GLU A 28 6.30 -4.07 1.19
N GLN A 29 5.00 -4.24 1.45
CA GLN A 29 4.42 -3.94 2.77
C GLN A 29 4.84 -4.91 3.87
N ARG A 30 5.00 -6.22 3.56
CA ARG A 30 5.37 -7.22 4.57
C ARG A 30 6.86 -7.20 4.94
N THR A 31 7.74 -6.94 3.97
CA THR A 31 9.21 -6.99 4.17
C THR A 31 9.84 -5.61 4.25
N GLY A 32 9.08 -4.54 4.03
CA GLY A 32 9.61 -3.20 3.83
C GLY A 32 10.07 -2.95 2.40
N ILE A 33 10.43 -1.69 2.12
CA ILE A 33 10.88 -1.22 0.80
C ILE A 33 12.27 -0.59 0.87
N THR A 34 12.98 -0.62 -0.26
CA THR A 34 14.30 0.02 -0.41
C THR A 34 14.16 1.52 -0.67
N LEU A 35 15.24 2.27 -0.44
CA LEU A 35 15.27 3.71 -0.75
C LEU A 35 15.08 3.98 -2.25
N ASP A 36 15.59 3.12 -3.12
CA ASP A 36 15.40 3.27 -4.57
C ASP A 36 13.92 3.10 -4.95
N ARG A 37 13.22 2.16 -4.32
CA ARG A 37 11.78 2.00 -4.53
C ARG A 37 10.97 3.22 -4.07
N VAL A 38 11.38 3.84 -2.96
CA VAL A 38 10.78 5.11 -2.50
C VAL A 38 10.96 6.21 -3.54
N ARG A 39 12.15 6.32 -4.15
CA ARG A 39 12.43 7.32 -5.19
C ARG A 39 11.55 7.14 -6.43
N GLU A 40 11.35 5.90 -6.88
CA GLU A 40 10.45 5.58 -7.99
C GLU A 40 9.00 6.02 -7.72
N ILE A 41 8.48 5.71 -6.53
CA ILE A 41 7.12 6.09 -6.12
C ILE A 41 7.00 7.62 -6.07
N ALA A 42 7.99 8.29 -5.47
CA ALA A 42 8.00 9.75 -5.38
C ALA A 42 8.02 10.41 -6.76
N ALA A 43 8.82 9.90 -7.70
CA ALA A 43 8.84 10.36 -9.08
C ALA A 43 7.45 10.19 -9.72
N ALA A 44 6.82 9.02 -9.59
CA ALA A 44 5.49 8.77 -10.16
C ALA A 44 4.41 9.71 -9.61
N VAL A 45 4.41 9.99 -8.31
CA VAL A 45 3.43 10.88 -7.66
C VAL A 45 3.67 12.36 -8.00
N LEU A 46 4.93 12.80 -8.01
CA LEU A 46 5.28 14.20 -8.26
C LEU A 46 5.14 14.59 -9.74
N HIS A 47 5.40 13.67 -10.67
CA HIS A 47 5.24 13.91 -12.10
C HIS A 47 3.79 13.83 -12.57
N ALA A 48 2.91 13.17 -11.83
CA ALA A 48 1.46 13.16 -12.12
C ALA A 48 0.77 14.52 -11.90
N GLY A 49 1.43 15.49 -11.26
CA GLY A 49 0.90 16.84 -11.02
C GLY A 49 1.34 17.91 -12.03
N GLY A 50 2.18 17.56 -13.02
CA GLY A 50 2.83 18.51 -13.95
C GLY A 50 2.11 18.76 -15.27
N GLU A 51 1.04 18.02 -15.57
CA GLU A 51 0.20 18.26 -16.76
C GLU A 51 -1.19 18.74 -16.32
N ARG A 52 -1.30 20.02 -16.00
CA ARG A 52 -2.54 20.77 -16.20
C ARG A 52 -2.21 21.95 -17.12
N PRO A 53 -2.99 22.16 -18.20
CA PRO A 53 -2.77 23.28 -19.12
C PRO A 53 -2.91 24.63 -18.41
#